data_AF-A0A512PLC5-F1
#
_entry.id   AF-A0A512PLC5-F1
#
_cell.length_a   1.000
_cell.length_b   1.000
_cell.length_c   1.000
_cell.angle_alpha   90.00
_cell.angle_beta   90.00
_cell.angle_gamma   90.00
#
_symmetry.space_group_name_H-M   'P 1'
#
loop_
_entity.id
_entity.type
_entity.pdbx_description
1 polymer ?
#
loop_
_entity_poly.entity_id
_entity_poly.type
_entity_poly.pdbx_seq_one_letter_code
_entity_poly.pdbx_strand_id
1 'polypeptide(L)'
;MIYDMDNRRYAYEYELNEWKRDYHDTDGEVMDDQQLYWHVPSLFDDGDWIEDDEDSINAWLDETYGAGHTITYGEAVSELKEYQPDATKEYWEWPMEDFHSDYEEEL
;
A
#
# COMPACT_ATOMS: atom_id res chain seq x y z
N MET A 1 -14.53 -8.81 36.29
CA MET A 1 -14.16 -9.23 34.91
C MET A 1 -13.62 -8.02 34.17
N ILE A 2 -12.42 -7.56 34.52
CA ILE A 2 -11.70 -6.45 33.83
C ILE A 2 -10.42 -7.02 33.21
N TYR A 3 -9.76 -7.92 33.93
CA TYR A 3 -8.59 -8.71 33.51
C TYR A 3 -8.74 -9.51 32.20
N ASP A 4 -9.95 -9.91 31.80
CA ASP A 4 -10.17 -10.69 30.58
C ASP A 4 -10.24 -9.77 29.34
N MET A 5 -10.84 -8.59 29.46
CA MET A 5 -10.91 -7.62 28.35
C MET A 5 -9.54 -7.00 28.04
N ASP A 6 -8.74 -6.70 29.07
CA ASP A 6 -7.38 -6.17 28.88
C ASP A 6 -6.45 -7.17 28.17
N ASN A 7 -6.58 -8.47 28.47
CA ASN A 7 -5.80 -9.52 27.80
C ASN A 7 -6.23 -9.73 26.34
N ARG A 8 -7.54 -9.64 26.04
CA ARG A 8 -8.05 -9.79 24.67
C ARG A 8 -7.65 -8.62 23.78
N ARG A 9 -7.76 -7.39 24.31
CA ARG A 9 -7.27 -6.20 23.61
C ARG A 9 -5.77 -6.31 23.31
N TYR A 10 -4.97 -6.80 24.27
CA TYR A 10 -3.55 -7.04 24.05
C TYR A 10 -3.30 -8.10 22.97
N ALA A 11 -4.09 -9.18 22.94
CA ALA A 11 -3.99 -10.22 21.91
C ALA A 11 -4.32 -9.68 20.51
N TYR A 12 -5.41 -8.91 20.37
CA TYR A 12 -5.76 -8.22 19.13
C TYR A 12 -4.65 -7.26 18.67
N GLU A 13 -4.14 -6.41 19.57
CA GLU A 13 -3.06 -5.46 19.26
C GLU A 13 -1.77 -6.21 18.86
N TYR A 14 -1.50 -7.38 19.45
CA TYR A 14 -0.37 -8.22 19.06
C TYR A 14 -0.55 -8.82 17.66
N GLU A 15 -1.70 -9.43 17.37
CA GLU A 15 -2.02 -10.02 16.05
C GLU A 15 -1.99 -8.96 14.95
N LEU A 16 -2.53 -7.77 15.22
CA LEU A 16 -2.50 -6.65 14.29
C LEU A 16 -1.07 -6.20 13.98
N ASN A 17 -0.19 -6.16 14.99
CA ASN A 17 1.21 -5.78 14.79
C ASN A 17 1.99 -6.84 14.02
N GLU A 18 1.72 -8.13 14.25
CA GLU A 18 2.32 -9.21 13.48
C GLU A 18 1.83 -9.18 12.02
N TRP A 19 0.53 -8.97 11.79
CA TRP A 19 -0.02 -8.86 10.44
C TRP A 19 0.58 -7.69 9.66
N LYS A 20 0.70 -6.51 10.29
CA LYS A 20 1.41 -5.36 9.68
C LYS A 20 2.87 -5.68 9.35
N ARG A 21 3.56 -6.42 10.22
CA ARG A 21 4.95 -6.82 9.97
C ARG A 21 5.08 -7.82 8.84
N ASP A 22 4.16 -8.77 8.74
CA ASP A 22 4.24 -9.81 7.72
C ASP A 22 3.83 -9.27 6.34
N TYR A 23 2.87 -8.34 6.27
CA TYR A 23 2.51 -7.66 5.02
C TYR A 23 3.67 -6.84 4.44
N HIS A 24 4.49 -6.23 5.30
CA HIS A 24 5.73 -5.55 4.94
C HIS A 24 6.84 -6.49 4.42
N ASP A 25 6.78 -7.79 4.70
CA ASP A 25 7.79 -8.77 4.26
C ASP A 25 7.37 -9.52 2.99
N THR A 26 6.09 -9.46 2.61
CA THR A 26 5.55 -10.24 1.48
C THR A 26 6.00 -9.76 0.10
N ASP A 27 6.30 -8.47 -0.09
CA ASP A 27 6.82 -7.89 -1.34
C ASP A 27 8.29 -7.45 -1.22
N GLY A 28 8.86 -7.47 -0.01
CA GLY A 28 10.25 -7.11 0.26
C GLY A 28 10.53 -5.61 0.34
N GLU A 29 9.50 -4.76 0.22
CA GLU A 29 9.60 -3.31 0.29
C GLU A 29 8.76 -2.75 1.45
N VAL A 30 9.28 -1.73 2.10
CA VAL A 30 8.61 -1.08 3.23
C VAL A 30 7.76 0.06 2.69
N MET A 31 6.46 -0.16 2.50
CA MET A 31 5.56 0.98 2.25
C MET A 31 5.35 1.77 3.55
N ASP A 32 5.62 3.08 3.51
CA ASP A 32 5.46 3.99 4.66
C ASP A 32 4.05 4.57 4.66
N ASP A 33 3.27 4.33 5.71
CA ASP A 33 1.89 4.85 5.85
C ASP A 33 1.80 6.37 5.97
N GLN A 34 2.94 7.05 6.14
CA GLN A 34 3.06 8.51 6.14
C GLN A 34 3.44 9.07 4.78
N GLN A 35 3.72 8.19 3.81
CA GLN A 35 4.15 8.56 2.48
C GLN A 35 2.99 8.50 1.49
N LEU A 36 3.10 9.35 0.47
CA LEU A 36 2.09 9.48 -0.56
C LEU A 36 2.47 8.60 -1.73
N TYR A 37 1.49 7.90 -2.28
CA TYR A 37 1.66 6.98 -3.39
C TYR A 37 0.64 7.29 -4.48
N TRP A 38 0.97 6.86 -5.70
CA TRP A 38 0.01 6.65 -6.77
C TRP A 38 -0.49 5.22 -6.72
N HIS A 39 -1.79 5.05 -6.49
CA HIS A 39 -2.48 3.79 -6.63
C HIS A 39 -2.95 3.63 -8.07
N VAL A 40 -2.49 2.59 -8.75
CA VAL A 40 -2.94 2.20 -10.08
C VAL A 40 -3.84 0.98 -9.93
N PRO A 41 -5.18 1.13 -10.07
CA PRO A 41 -6.11 0.03 -9.82
C PRO A 41 -5.95 -1.09 -10.84
N SER A 42 -6.00 -2.33 -10.36
CA SER A 42 -5.98 -3.55 -11.18
C SER A 42 -7.33 -4.27 -11.07
N LEU A 43 -7.63 -5.09 -12.07
CA LEU A 43 -8.85 -5.93 -12.08
C LEU A 43 -8.65 -7.27 -11.37
N PHE A 44 -7.41 -7.66 -11.09
CA PHE A 44 -7.06 -9.02 -10.67
C PHE A 44 -6.34 -9.09 -9.32
N ASP A 45 -5.92 -7.95 -8.75
CA ASP A 45 -5.22 -7.81 -7.48
C ASP A 45 -5.45 -6.39 -6.92
N ASP A 46 -4.76 -6.07 -5.82
CA ASP A 46 -4.87 -4.78 -5.11
C ASP A 46 -4.28 -3.59 -5.87
N GLY A 47 -3.82 -3.77 -7.11
CA GLY A 47 -3.21 -2.74 -7.93
C GLY A 47 -1.75 -2.47 -7.60
N ASP A 48 -1.13 -1.61 -8.40
CA ASP A 48 0.24 -1.18 -8.17
C ASP A 48 0.27 0.07 -7.30
N TRP A 49 1.27 0.12 -6.42
CA TRP A 49 1.54 1.26 -5.56
C TRP A 49 2.91 1.84 -5.89
N ILE A 50 2.91 3.09 -6.33
CA ILE A 50 4.11 3.77 -6.82
C ILE A 50 4.38 4.95 -5.90
N GLU A 51 5.54 5.02 -5.27
CA GLU A 51 5.91 6.17 -4.43
C GLU A 51 5.79 7.48 -5.23
N ASP A 52 5.28 8.54 -4.58
CA ASP A 52 5.08 9.85 -5.21
C ASP A 52 6.40 10.62 -5.43
N ASP A 53 7.30 10.04 -6.21
CA ASP A 53 8.58 10.62 -6.59
C ASP A 53 8.91 10.39 -8.07
N GLU A 54 9.87 11.14 -8.60
CA GLU A 54 10.25 11.09 -10.01
C GLU A 54 10.80 9.71 -10.41
N ASP A 55 11.65 9.12 -9.59
CA ASP A 55 12.39 7.92 -9.94
C ASP A 55 11.45 6.71 -9.94
N SER A 56 10.57 6.59 -8.95
CA SER A 56 9.59 5.50 -8.86
C SER A 56 8.57 5.51 -9.99
N ILE A 57 8.04 6.69 -10.35
CA ILE A 57 7.08 6.79 -11.46
C ILE A 57 7.77 6.48 -12.80
N ASN A 58 8.99 6.99 -13.03
CA ASN A 58 9.74 6.66 -14.23
C ASN A 58 10.07 5.16 -14.30
N ALA A 59 10.47 4.55 -13.18
CA ALA A 59 10.78 3.12 -13.13
C ALA A 59 9.56 2.27 -13.46
N TRP A 60 8.40 2.56 -12.87
CA TRP A 60 7.15 1.85 -13.15
C TRP A 60 6.69 2.04 -14.61
N LEU A 61 6.79 3.26 -15.15
CA LEU A 61 6.46 3.53 -16.55
C LEU A 61 7.40 2.77 -17.51
N ASP A 62 8.67 2.66 -17.18
CA ASP A 62 9.64 1.90 -17.98
C ASP A 62 9.39 0.39 -17.90
N GLU A 63 9.14 -0.16 -16.72
CA GLU A 63 8.83 -1.58 -16.54
C GLU A 63 7.54 -1.97 -17.28
N THR A 64 6.51 -1.13 -17.19
CA THR A 64 5.18 -1.44 -17.72
C THR A 64 5.08 -1.22 -19.24
N TYR A 65 5.70 -0.16 -19.76
CA TYR A 65 5.53 0.25 -21.17
C TYR A 65 6.82 0.22 -22.01
N GLY A 66 7.99 0.02 -21.39
CA GLY A 66 9.25 -0.33 -22.08
C GLY A 66 9.87 0.78 -22.92
N ALA A 67 9.78 2.05 -22.50
CA ALA A 67 10.21 3.19 -23.33
C ALA A 67 11.53 3.86 -22.90
N GLY A 68 12.20 3.38 -21.85
CA GLY A 68 13.36 4.04 -21.25
C GLY A 68 13.00 5.40 -20.65
N HIS A 69 11.91 5.47 -19.89
CA HIS A 69 11.43 6.73 -19.31
C HIS A 69 12.49 7.33 -18.39
N THR A 70 12.90 8.55 -18.73
CA THR A 70 13.73 9.41 -17.88
C THR A 70 13.28 10.85 -18.15
N ILE A 71 12.12 11.16 -17.60
CA ILE A 71 11.43 12.43 -17.77
C ILE A 71 11.22 13.09 -16.40
N THR A 72 10.94 14.40 -16.40
CA THR A 72 10.74 15.12 -15.14
C THR A 72 9.49 14.62 -14.42
N TYR A 73 9.42 14.79 -13.10
CA TYR A 73 8.26 14.40 -12.30
C TYR A 73 6.91 14.88 -12.90
N GLY A 74 6.85 16.12 -13.39
CA GLY A 74 5.63 16.66 -13.98
C GLY A 74 5.21 15.94 -15.28
N GLU A 75 6.19 15.56 -16.10
CA GLU A 75 5.97 14.75 -17.30
C GLU A 75 5.60 13.31 -16.93
N ALA A 76 6.30 12.71 -15.97
CA ALA A 76 6.04 11.36 -15.46
C ALA A 76 4.61 11.22 -14.92
N VAL A 77 4.15 12.17 -14.09
CA VAL A 77 2.76 12.18 -13.59
C VAL A 77 1.76 12.38 -14.73
N SER A 78 2.09 13.21 -15.73
CA SER A 78 1.18 13.46 -16.85
C SER A 78 1.00 12.20 -17.70
N GLU A 79 2.10 11.49 -17.96
CA GLU A 79 2.12 10.24 -18.72
C GLU A 79 1.49 9.09 -17.94
N LEU A 80 1.75 8.97 -16.63
CA LEU A 80 1.05 8.05 -15.73
C LEU A 80 -0.47 8.22 -15.87
N LYS A 81 -0.97 9.45 -15.83
CA LYS A 81 -2.41 9.71 -15.99
C LYS A 81 -2.94 9.52 -17.41
N GLU A 82 -2.08 9.60 -18.41
CA GLU A 82 -2.46 9.31 -19.80
C GLU A 82 -2.69 7.81 -19.98
N TYR A 83 -1.81 6.97 -19.43
CA TYR A 83 -1.95 5.51 -19.50
C TYR A 83 -2.91 4.93 -18.47
N GLN A 84 -2.93 5.50 -17.27
CA GLN A 84 -3.73 5.08 -16.11
C GLN A 84 -4.59 6.25 -15.63
N PRO A 85 -5.68 6.57 -16.35
CA PRO A 85 -6.53 7.71 -16.01
C PRO A 85 -7.23 7.58 -14.66
N ASP A 86 -7.40 6.34 -14.19
CA ASP A 86 -8.02 6.02 -12.91
C ASP A 86 -7.02 6.01 -11.74
N ALA A 87 -5.73 6.26 -12.00
CA ALA A 87 -4.72 6.31 -10.96
C ALA A 87 -5.00 7.46 -9.98
N THR A 88 -5.07 7.13 -8.69
CA THR A 88 -5.32 8.06 -7.60
C THR A 88 -4.07 8.29 -6.79
N LYS A 89 -3.97 9.50 -6.22
CA LYS A 89 -2.91 9.85 -5.29
C LYS A 89 -3.48 9.80 -3.88
N GLU A 90 -2.95 8.91 -3.06
CA GLU A 90 -3.42 8.70 -1.71
C GLU A 90 -2.29 8.26 -0.78
N TYR A 91 -2.54 8.35 0.52
CA TYR A 91 -1.62 7.78 1.50
C TYR A 91 -1.78 6.27 1.46
N TRP A 92 -0.66 5.56 1.56
CA TRP A 92 -0.71 4.12 1.73
C TRP A 92 -1.40 3.82 3.06
N GLU A 93 -2.51 3.10 3.01
CA GLU A 93 -3.17 2.55 4.19
C GLU A 93 -3.09 1.04 4.09
N TRP A 94 -2.69 0.39 5.19
CA TRP A 94 -2.68 -1.06 5.28
C TRP A 94 -4.07 -1.61 4.91
N PRO A 95 -4.17 -2.67 4.08
CA PRO A 95 -5.44 -3.28 3.71
C PRO A 95 -6.03 -4.06 4.89
N MET A 96 -6.49 -3.35 5.92
CA MET A 96 -7.05 -3.90 7.16
C MET A 96 -8.25 -4.81 6.91
N GLU A 97 -8.86 -4.75 5.73
CA GLU A 97 -9.95 -5.64 5.32
C GLU A 97 -9.51 -7.12 5.29
N ASP A 98 -8.23 -7.40 5.08
CA ASP A 98 -7.67 -8.76 5.09
C ASP A 98 -7.14 -9.19 6.46
N PHE A 99 -7.08 -8.28 7.42
CA PHE A 99 -6.74 -8.63 8.79
C PHE A 99 -7.94 -9.31 9.46
N HIS A 100 -7.74 -10.55 9.93
CA HIS A 100 -8.74 -11.27 10.70
C HIS A 100 -8.18 -11.66 12.06
N SER A 101 -8.90 -11.29 13.12
CA SER A 101 -8.58 -11.69 14.49
C SER A 101 -9.78 -12.36 15.14
N ASP A 102 -9.55 -13.51 15.77
CA ASP A 102 -10.56 -14.21 16.59
C ASP A 102 -11.05 -13.34 17.78
N TYR A 103 -10.35 -12.24 18.07
CA TYR A 103 -10.65 -11.31 19.16
C TYR A 103 -11.45 -10.07 18.71
N GLU A 104 -11.76 -9.92 17.43
CA GLU A 104 -12.43 -8.74 16.86
C GLU A 104 -13.95 -8.70 17.12
N GLU A 105 -14.64 -9.84 17.15
CA GLU A 105 -16.11 -9.92 17.30
C GLU A 105 -16.65 -9.47 18.67
N GLU A 106 -15.80 -9.31 19.68
CA GLU A 106 -16.20 -9.03 21.08
C GLU A 106 -15.53 -7.79 21.71
N LEU A 107 -14.91 -6.92 20.89
CA LEU A 107 -14.37 -5.59 21.31
C LEU A 107 -15.47 -4.50 21.30
#